data_AF-A0A162JCW1-F1
#
_entry.id   AF-A0A162JCW1-F1
#
_cell.length_a   1.000
_cell.length_b   1.000
_cell.length_c   1.000
_cell.angle_alpha   90.00
_cell.angle_beta   90.00
_cell.angle_gamma   90.00
#
_symmetry.space_group_name_H-M   'P 1'
#
loop_
_entity.id
_entity.type
_entity.pdbx_description
1 polymer ?
#
loop_
_entity_poly.entity_id
_entity_poly.type
_entity_poly.pdbx_seq_one_letter_code
_entity_poly.pdbx_strand_id
1 'polypeptide(L)'
;MRSSASLALLALPLLASAQKCAIQFDGRIPSSFSAATFDTNNNVFSPSNVFGQNLKLSQLVELPAQTGSLFDVDTVPVEVTISDQSIFAPSADNIQTGFRRAELLPASNSGTDPSTQGVKTLHFSVMQDAQRPLNLSHEYQLVFLESNDFSTNQLVLKTGTILGGAAGVDPNTLQLFGNVNANPPQVLFSTPFTPGVFQNFAVTLDFDKLTSQVFFSTGTSPLKAQTQALSNDVSGQGQFHFGVLKKGLDGGDDIVHDGIQEPGINEGIIFGGVFEEDSSTGCVSLSP
;
A
#
# COMPACT_ATOMS: atom_id res chain seq x y z
N MET A 1 17.90 56.10 8.20
CA MET A 1 17.56 54.90 8.99
C MET A 1 16.55 54.06 8.23
N ARG A 2 16.99 53.06 7.45
CA ARG A 2 16.20 51.85 7.13
C ARG A 2 17.22 50.75 6.88
N SER A 3 17.43 49.92 7.89
CA SER A 3 18.26 48.71 7.79
C SER A 3 17.32 47.59 7.36
N SER A 4 17.53 47.07 6.15
CA SER A 4 16.86 45.85 5.69
C SER A 4 17.67 44.66 6.18
N ALA A 5 17.14 43.94 7.16
CA ALA A 5 17.68 42.67 7.60
C ALA A 5 17.20 41.57 6.63
N SER A 6 18.12 41.01 5.84
CA SER A 6 17.87 39.82 5.03
C SER A 6 17.87 38.59 5.95
N LEU A 7 16.70 37.95 6.08
CA LEU A 7 16.58 36.63 6.72
C LEU A 7 17.13 35.57 5.76
N ALA A 8 18.28 34.99 6.09
CA ALA A 8 18.78 33.80 5.40
C ALA A 8 18.07 32.57 5.98
N LEU A 9 17.18 31.94 5.20
CA LEU A 9 16.68 30.60 5.51
C LEU A 9 17.82 29.60 5.29
N LEU A 10 18.36 29.02 6.36
CA LEU A 10 19.18 27.81 6.28
C LEU A 10 18.26 26.63 5.93
N ALA A 11 18.30 26.19 4.68
CA ALA A 11 17.81 24.86 4.32
C ALA A 11 18.85 23.84 4.80
N LEU A 12 18.52 23.06 5.83
CA LEU A 12 19.32 21.90 6.20
C LEU A 12 19.23 20.86 5.08
N PRO A 13 20.35 20.41 4.49
CA PRO A 13 20.32 19.34 3.53
C PRO A 13 19.95 18.04 4.27
N LEU A 14 18.82 17.45 3.92
CA LEU A 14 18.52 16.06 4.27
C LEU A 14 19.59 15.18 3.62
N LEU A 15 20.50 14.64 4.43
CA LEU A 15 21.44 13.62 3.98
C LEU A 15 20.61 12.42 3.53
N ALA A 16 20.70 12.07 2.25
CA ALA A 16 20.14 10.81 1.76
C ALA A 16 20.85 9.67 2.50
N SER A 17 20.14 9.00 3.41
CA SER A 17 20.63 7.77 3.99
C SER A 17 20.31 6.63 3.04
N ALA A 18 21.34 5.91 2.61
CA ALA A 18 21.21 4.55 2.09
C ALA A 18 20.50 3.65 3.12
N GLN A 19 20.04 2.47 2.69
CA GLN A 19 19.29 1.56 3.55
C GLN A 19 20.14 1.09 4.73
N LYS A 20 19.91 1.69 5.90
CA LYS A 20 20.71 1.49 7.12
C LYS A 20 19.87 1.39 8.39
N CYS A 21 18.57 1.63 8.29
CA CYS A 21 17.66 1.41 9.40
C CYS A 21 17.54 -0.08 9.74
N ALA A 22 17.25 -0.37 11.01
CA ALA A 22 16.85 -1.71 11.39
C ALA A 22 15.53 -2.05 10.70
N ILE A 23 15.42 -3.26 10.17
CA ILE A 23 14.23 -3.72 9.46
C ILE A 23 13.27 -4.36 10.47
N GLN A 24 12.02 -3.92 10.45
CA GLN A 24 10.93 -4.45 11.26
C GLN A 24 10.31 -5.69 10.58
N PHE A 25 10.02 -5.59 9.28
CA PHE A 25 9.75 -6.75 8.43
C PHE A 25 10.29 -6.51 7.03
N ASP A 26 10.67 -7.58 6.34
CA ASP A 26 11.15 -7.53 4.96
C ASP A 26 10.22 -8.34 4.05
N GLY A 27 9.42 -7.63 3.26
CA GLY A 27 8.49 -8.19 2.28
C GLY A 27 9.08 -8.25 0.87
N ARG A 28 10.35 -7.90 0.68
CA ARG A 28 10.98 -7.96 -0.65
C ARG A 28 11.16 -9.39 -1.09
N ILE A 29 10.77 -9.70 -2.32
CA ILE A 29 10.72 -11.07 -2.79
C ILE A 29 12.12 -11.53 -3.21
N PRO A 30 12.67 -12.60 -2.60
CA PRO A 30 13.92 -13.17 -3.05
C PRO A 30 13.83 -13.63 -4.49
N SER A 31 14.87 -13.41 -5.28
CA SER A 31 14.93 -13.83 -6.70
C SER A 31 14.81 -15.34 -6.92
N SER A 32 14.94 -16.16 -5.87
CA SER A 32 14.74 -17.61 -5.88
C SER A 32 13.28 -18.04 -5.70
N PHE A 33 12.37 -17.12 -5.38
CA PHE A 33 10.95 -17.45 -5.21
C PHE A 33 10.30 -17.86 -6.53
N SER A 34 9.23 -18.62 -6.40
CA SER A 34 8.27 -18.91 -7.47
C SER A 34 6.87 -18.63 -6.95
N ALA A 35 5.87 -18.54 -7.83
CA ALA A 35 4.47 -18.40 -7.41
C ALA A 35 4.06 -19.48 -6.39
N ALA A 36 4.53 -20.73 -6.56
CA ALA A 36 4.27 -21.83 -5.65
C ALA A 36 4.83 -21.64 -4.23
N THR A 37 5.87 -20.81 -4.06
CA THR A 37 6.45 -20.50 -2.75
C THR A 37 5.44 -19.79 -1.83
N PHE A 38 4.52 -19.01 -2.41
CA PHE A 38 3.48 -18.29 -1.67
C PHE A 38 2.39 -19.20 -1.11
N ASP A 39 2.30 -20.47 -1.54
CA ASP A 39 1.33 -21.44 -0.99
C ASP A 39 1.82 -22.09 0.30
N THR A 40 3.05 -21.77 0.74
CA THR A 40 3.69 -22.37 1.92
C THR A 40 4.27 -21.31 2.82
N ASN A 41 4.50 -21.65 4.09
CA ASN A 41 5.20 -20.74 5.00
C ASN A 41 6.61 -20.47 4.46
N ASN A 42 6.84 -19.22 4.07
CA ASN A 42 8.08 -18.75 3.45
C ASN A 42 8.76 -17.62 4.26
N ASN A 43 8.20 -17.27 5.43
CA ASN A 43 8.63 -16.18 6.33
C ASN A 43 8.58 -14.76 5.75
N VAL A 44 8.12 -14.56 4.51
CA VAL A 44 7.96 -13.25 3.88
C VAL A 44 6.49 -12.84 3.95
N PHE A 45 5.61 -13.64 3.36
CA PHE A 45 4.16 -13.42 3.37
C PHE A 45 3.42 -14.65 3.89
N SER A 46 2.30 -14.42 4.57
CA SER A 46 1.39 -15.48 5.01
C SER A 46 0.84 -16.23 3.78
N PRO A 47 0.83 -17.59 3.78
CA PRO A 47 0.25 -18.36 2.68
C PRO A 47 -1.28 -18.43 2.73
N SER A 48 -1.88 -17.84 3.77
CA SER A 48 -3.30 -17.86 4.04
C SER A 48 -3.84 -16.46 4.27
N ASN A 49 -5.15 -16.34 4.04
CA ASN A 49 -6.00 -15.18 4.25
C ASN A 49 -6.04 -14.20 3.09
N VAL A 50 -7.22 -13.58 2.97
CA VAL A 50 -7.55 -12.41 2.15
C VAL A 50 -7.44 -12.60 0.63
N PHE A 51 -7.91 -13.76 0.16
CA PHE A 51 -8.13 -14.05 -1.26
C PHE A 51 -9.37 -14.94 -1.46
N GLY A 52 -9.75 -15.15 -2.72
CA GLY A 52 -10.96 -15.89 -3.08
C GLY A 52 -11.04 -17.30 -2.48
N GLN A 53 -12.25 -17.75 -2.13
CA GLN A 53 -12.46 -19.12 -1.66
C GLN A 53 -11.92 -20.15 -2.66
N ASN A 54 -11.27 -21.21 -2.15
CA ASN A 54 -10.69 -22.30 -2.94
C ASN A 54 -9.55 -21.89 -3.91
N LEU A 55 -9.06 -20.65 -3.82
CA LEU A 55 -7.86 -20.23 -4.51
C LEU A 55 -6.63 -20.46 -3.65
N LYS A 56 -5.47 -20.41 -4.30
CA LYS A 56 -4.15 -20.34 -3.69
C LYS A 56 -3.46 -19.07 -4.15
N LEU A 57 -2.55 -18.52 -3.35
CA LEU A 57 -1.80 -17.33 -3.74
C LEU A 57 -1.01 -17.56 -5.03
N SER A 58 -0.47 -18.76 -5.26
CA SER A 58 0.21 -19.10 -6.52
C SER A 58 -0.64 -18.94 -7.79
N GLN A 59 -1.96 -18.87 -7.67
CA GLN A 59 -2.90 -18.62 -8.77
C GLN A 59 -3.21 -17.12 -8.94
N LEU A 60 -2.81 -16.30 -7.97
CA LEU A 60 -3.12 -14.88 -7.85
C LEU A 60 -1.87 -14.00 -7.81
N VAL A 61 -0.68 -14.62 -7.84
CA VAL A 61 0.59 -13.89 -7.91
C VAL A 61 1.40 -14.28 -9.11
N GLU A 62 2.08 -13.29 -9.69
CA GLU A 62 3.07 -13.51 -10.73
C GLU A 62 4.40 -12.85 -10.34
N LEU A 63 5.50 -13.40 -10.84
CA LEU A 63 6.82 -12.78 -10.72
C LEU A 63 7.19 -12.25 -12.11
N PRO A 64 6.76 -11.02 -12.45
CA PRO A 64 6.92 -10.50 -13.80
C PRO A 64 8.39 -10.28 -14.12
N ALA A 65 8.77 -10.49 -15.39
CA ALA A 65 10.12 -10.21 -15.89
C ALA A 65 10.31 -8.69 -16.11
N GLN A 66 10.12 -7.90 -15.05
CA GLN A 66 10.24 -6.45 -15.03
C GLN A 66 11.48 -6.03 -14.23
N THR A 67 12.06 -4.89 -14.59
CA THR A 67 13.08 -4.25 -13.73
C THR A 67 12.44 -3.93 -12.37
N GLY A 68 13.14 -4.25 -11.28
CA GLY A 68 12.66 -3.97 -9.93
C GLY A 68 12.48 -2.47 -9.64
N SER A 69 11.74 -2.18 -8.57
CA SER A 69 11.55 -0.85 -8.00
C SER A 69 12.83 -0.30 -7.35
N LEU A 70 12.75 0.90 -6.78
CA LEU A 70 13.88 1.58 -6.13
C LEU A 70 14.63 0.70 -5.12
N PHE A 71 13.91 -0.09 -4.31
CA PHE A 71 14.48 -0.90 -3.23
C PHE A 71 14.57 -2.40 -3.53
N ASP A 72 14.30 -2.80 -4.78
CA ASP A 72 14.47 -4.19 -5.22
C ASP A 72 15.94 -4.47 -5.59
N VAL A 73 16.83 -4.42 -4.58
CA VAL A 73 18.22 -4.84 -4.70
C VAL A 73 18.31 -6.34 -4.43
N ASP A 74 18.82 -7.10 -5.41
CA ASP A 74 18.91 -8.58 -5.39
C ASP A 74 17.58 -9.31 -5.13
N THR A 75 16.47 -8.59 -5.30
CA THR A 75 15.08 -9.02 -5.10
C THR A 75 14.27 -8.68 -6.35
N VAL A 76 13.06 -9.24 -6.45
CA VAL A 76 12.23 -9.12 -7.66
C VAL A 76 10.85 -8.56 -7.30
N PRO A 77 10.18 -7.86 -8.23
CA PRO A 77 8.80 -7.45 -8.03
C PRO A 77 7.85 -8.65 -8.05
N VAL A 78 6.67 -8.47 -7.45
CA VAL A 78 5.56 -9.42 -7.48
C VAL A 78 4.30 -8.72 -7.94
N GLU A 79 3.58 -9.33 -8.86
CA GLU A 79 2.25 -8.89 -9.26
C GLU A 79 1.20 -9.62 -8.43
N VAL A 80 0.20 -8.90 -7.94
CA VAL A 80 -1.01 -9.48 -7.33
C VAL A 80 -2.17 -9.25 -8.29
N THR A 81 -2.87 -10.31 -8.64
CA THR A 81 -3.94 -10.32 -9.64
C THR A 81 -5.29 -10.67 -9.02
N ILE A 82 -6.36 -10.18 -9.63
CA ILE A 82 -7.74 -10.53 -9.32
C ILE A 82 -8.47 -10.99 -10.58
N SER A 83 -9.38 -11.94 -10.38
CA SER A 83 -10.27 -12.48 -11.41
C SER A 83 -11.70 -12.54 -10.88
N ASP A 84 -12.63 -13.03 -11.69
CA ASP A 84 -14.01 -13.30 -11.25
C ASP A 84 -14.08 -14.20 -10.00
N GLN A 85 -13.07 -15.04 -9.78
CA GLN A 85 -13.01 -15.97 -8.65
C GLN A 85 -12.48 -15.35 -7.35
N SER A 86 -11.97 -14.12 -7.38
CA SER A 86 -11.35 -13.45 -6.23
C SER A 86 -12.37 -12.93 -5.20
N ILE A 87 -13.38 -13.75 -4.86
CA ILE A 87 -14.45 -13.42 -3.90
C ILE A 87 -14.03 -13.89 -2.51
N PHE A 88 -13.68 -12.96 -1.64
CA PHE A 88 -13.30 -13.26 -0.26
C PHE A 88 -14.54 -13.63 0.56
N ALA A 89 -14.40 -14.65 1.39
CA ALA A 89 -15.43 -15.05 2.33
C ALA A 89 -14.79 -15.41 3.67
N PRO A 90 -14.71 -14.44 4.61
CA PRO A 90 -14.11 -14.68 5.91
C PRO A 90 -14.89 -15.70 6.76
N SER A 91 -16.14 -15.99 6.41
CA SER A 91 -16.93 -17.07 7.03
C SER A 91 -17.96 -17.62 6.05
N ALA A 92 -18.59 -18.76 6.38
CA ALA A 92 -19.65 -19.35 5.56
C ALA A 92 -20.85 -18.40 5.36
N ASP A 93 -21.14 -17.54 6.35
CA ASP A 93 -22.28 -16.61 6.34
C ASP A 93 -21.89 -15.18 5.94
N ASN A 94 -20.62 -14.94 5.58
CA ASN A 94 -20.10 -13.65 5.13
C ASN A 94 -19.28 -13.86 3.86
N ILE A 95 -19.93 -13.68 2.71
CA ILE A 95 -19.34 -13.84 1.38
C ILE A 95 -19.40 -12.47 0.70
N GLN A 96 -18.25 -11.84 0.50
CA GLN A 96 -18.14 -10.46 0.02
C GLN A 96 -18.25 -10.40 -1.51
N THR A 97 -19.42 -10.72 -2.05
CA THR A 97 -19.68 -10.82 -3.50
C THR A 97 -19.52 -9.49 -4.24
N GLY A 98 -19.68 -8.38 -3.54
CA GLY A 98 -19.50 -7.03 -4.07
C GLY A 98 -18.04 -6.67 -4.32
N PHE A 99 -17.08 -7.38 -3.72
CA PHE A 99 -15.64 -7.12 -3.86
C PHE A 99 -14.94 -8.18 -4.71
N ARG A 100 -13.79 -7.78 -5.25
CA ARG A 100 -12.76 -8.71 -5.72
C ARG A 100 -11.47 -8.39 -5.01
N ARG A 101 -10.91 -9.35 -4.28
CA ARG A 101 -9.68 -9.11 -3.52
C ARG A 101 -8.71 -10.28 -3.48
N ALA A 102 -7.44 -9.93 -3.53
CA ALA A 102 -6.30 -10.78 -3.27
C ALA A 102 -5.20 -9.89 -2.67
N GLU A 103 -4.68 -10.28 -1.51
CA GLU A 103 -3.74 -9.47 -0.74
C GLU A 103 -2.65 -10.34 -0.10
N LEU A 104 -1.46 -9.78 0.00
CA LEU A 104 -0.31 -10.31 0.70
C LEU A 104 -0.20 -9.62 2.06
N LEU A 105 -0.08 -10.42 3.12
CA LEU A 105 0.11 -9.94 4.50
C LEU A 105 1.50 -10.39 4.99
N PRO A 106 2.36 -9.49 5.51
CA PRO A 106 3.67 -9.88 6.02
C PRO A 106 3.56 -11.00 7.06
N ALA A 107 4.37 -12.05 6.93
CA ALA A 107 4.23 -13.24 7.76
C ALA A 107 4.44 -12.98 9.26
N SER A 108 5.22 -11.94 9.60
CA SER A 108 5.47 -11.50 10.97
C SER A 108 4.39 -10.58 11.54
N ASN A 109 3.51 -10.04 10.70
CA ASN A 109 2.52 -9.06 11.11
C ASN A 109 1.25 -9.74 11.66
N SER A 110 1.11 -9.72 12.97
CA SER A 110 0.03 -10.38 13.71
C SER A 110 -1.14 -9.47 14.07
N GLY A 111 -1.04 -8.17 13.77
CA GLY A 111 -2.03 -7.18 14.21
C GLY A 111 -1.65 -6.49 15.52
N THR A 112 -0.84 -7.12 16.37
CA THR A 112 -0.40 -6.56 17.67
C THR A 112 1.11 -6.68 17.88
N ASP A 113 1.85 -7.03 16.84
CA ASP A 113 3.30 -7.13 16.89
C ASP A 113 3.96 -5.73 16.83
N PRO A 114 5.29 -5.63 17.02
CA PRO A 114 5.99 -4.35 17.04
C PRO A 114 5.91 -3.51 15.75
N SER A 115 5.43 -4.04 14.62
CA SER A 115 5.22 -3.26 13.37
C SER A 115 4.21 -2.12 13.50
N THR A 116 3.39 -2.11 14.56
CA THR A 116 2.41 -1.04 14.79
C THR A 116 2.64 -0.28 16.09
N GLN A 117 3.91 -0.16 16.50
CA GLN A 117 4.33 0.50 17.73
C GLN A 117 5.48 1.48 17.49
N GLY A 118 5.60 2.52 18.31
CA GLY A 118 6.68 3.50 18.23
C GLY A 118 6.65 4.29 16.92
N VAL A 119 7.81 4.41 16.25
CA VAL A 119 7.91 5.08 14.94
C VAL A 119 8.42 4.09 13.91
N LYS A 120 7.63 3.86 12.86
CA LYS A 120 7.98 2.97 11.75
C LYS A 120 7.94 3.70 10.43
N THR A 121 8.71 3.25 9.45
CA THR A 121 8.57 3.73 8.07
C THR A 121 8.28 2.57 7.16
N LEU A 122 7.05 2.54 6.63
CA LEU A 122 6.62 1.56 5.64
C LEU A 122 7.08 2.01 4.25
N HIS A 123 7.81 1.15 3.55
CA HIS A 123 8.23 1.33 2.16
C HIS A 123 7.46 0.38 1.25
N PHE A 124 7.03 0.89 0.10
CA PHE A 124 6.44 0.08 -0.96
C PHE A 124 6.51 0.84 -2.29
N SER A 125 6.49 0.12 -3.39
CA SER A 125 6.38 0.68 -4.72
C SER A 125 5.27 -0.02 -5.48
N VAL A 126 4.49 0.74 -6.25
CA VAL A 126 3.41 0.19 -7.10
C VAL A 126 3.61 0.59 -8.55
N MET A 127 3.27 -0.30 -9.47
CA MET A 127 3.27 -0.07 -10.91
C MET A 127 2.06 -0.75 -11.55
N GLN A 128 1.46 -0.07 -12.52
CA GLN A 128 0.39 -0.65 -13.34
C GLN A 128 0.95 -1.76 -14.23
N ASP A 129 0.19 -2.84 -14.39
CA ASP A 129 0.43 -3.80 -15.47
C ASP A 129 -0.42 -3.45 -16.70
N ALA A 130 0.24 -3.26 -17.84
CA ALA A 130 -0.42 -3.00 -19.11
C ALA A 130 -1.15 -4.23 -19.67
N GLN A 131 -0.80 -5.45 -19.22
CA GLN A 131 -1.47 -6.68 -19.63
C GLN A 131 -2.71 -6.99 -18.79
N ARG A 132 -2.81 -6.42 -17.58
CA ARG A 132 -3.92 -6.56 -16.64
C ARG A 132 -4.39 -5.20 -16.10
N PRO A 133 -4.84 -4.30 -17.00
CA PRO A 133 -5.19 -2.94 -16.61
C PRO A 133 -6.38 -2.92 -15.64
N LEU A 134 -6.36 -1.99 -14.69
CA LEU A 134 -7.50 -1.74 -13.80
C LEU A 134 -8.66 -1.05 -14.55
N ASN A 135 -9.90 -1.40 -14.21
CA ASN A 135 -11.08 -0.65 -14.62
C ASN A 135 -11.33 0.54 -13.68
N LEU A 136 -10.78 1.70 -14.02
CA LEU A 136 -10.80 2.90 -13.16
C LEU A 136 -12.20 3.51 -12.89
N SER A 137 -13.28 2.95 -13.43
CA SER A 137 -14.64 3.27 -12.96
C SER A 137 -14.91 2.77 -11.54
N HIS A 138 -14.13 1.79 -11.06
CA HIS A 138 -14.20 1.26 -9.70
C HIS A 138 -13.20 1.97 -8.76
N GLU A 139 -13.45 1.90 -7.46
CA GLU A 139 -12.46 2.22 -6.42
C GLU A 139 -11.58 0.98 -6.16
N TYR A 140 -10.27 1.20 -6.10
CA TYR A 140 -9.29 0.21 -5.69
C TYR A 140 -8.59 0.64 -4.41
N GLN A 141 -8.31 -0.33 -3.53
CA GLN A 141 -7.44 -0.16 -2.36
C GLN A 141 -6.25 -1.10 -2.52
N LEU A 142 -5.03 -0.53 -2.50
CA LEU A 142 -3.82 -1.23 -2.94
C LEU A 142 -2.86 -1.55 -1.80
N VAL A 143 -2.70 -0.61 -0.88
CA VAL A 143 -1.87 -0.76 0.32
C VAL A 143 -2.65 -0.18 1.48
N PHE A 144 -2.88 -0.93 2.54
CA PHE A 144 -3.58 -0.38 3.70
C PHE A 144 -3.14 -0.99 5.03
N LEU A 145 -3.28 -0.19 6.08
CA LEU A 145 -3.16 -0.60 7.47
C LEU A 145 -4.57 -0.69 8.06
N GLU A 146 -5.13 -1.90 8.12
CA GLU A 146 -6.41 -2.19 8.75
C GLU A 146 -6.22 -2.24 10.28
N SER A 147 -7.10 -1.62 11.06
CA SER A 147 -7.04 -1.67 12.53
C SER A 147 -7.21 -3.09 13.05
N ASN A 148 -6.66 -3.39 14.24
CA ASN A 148 -6.70 -4.75 14.80
C ASN A 148 -8.11 -5.25 15.13
N ASP A 149 -9.10 -4.36 15.22
CA ASP A 149 -10.51 -4.69 15.37
C ASP A 149 -11.27 -4.79 14.03
N PHE A 150 -10.57 -4.65 12.90
CA PHE A 150 -11.10 -4.72 11.54
C PHE A 150 -12.21 -3.70 11.23
N SER A 151 -12.17 -2.55 11.90
CA SER A 151 -13.20 -1.51 11.78
C SER A 151 -12.84 -0.35 10.85
N THR A 152 -11.54 -0.11 10.59
CA THR A 152 -11.09 1.00 9.75
C THR A 152 -9.73 0.75 9.11
N ASN A 153 -9.48 1.46 8.00
CA ASN A 153 -8.14 1.62 7.44
C ASN A 153 -7.52 2.92 7.96
N GLN A 154 -6.44 2.80 8.72
CA GLN A 154 -5.70 3.91 9.32
C GLN A 154 -4.73 4.59 8.35
N LEU A 155 -4.41 3.86 7.28
CA LEU A 155 -3.70 4.32 6.10
C LEU A 155 -4.26 3.52 4.93
N VAL A 156 -4.53 4.15 3.79
CA VAL A 156 -4.92 3.42 2.58
C VAL A 156 -4.53 4.15 1.30
N LEU A 157 -3.77 3.48 0.44
CA LEU A 157 -3.50 3.91 -0.92
C LEU A 157 -4.64 3.47 -1.83
N LYS A 158 -5.27 4.43 -2.49
CA LYS A 158 -6.40 4.23 -3.40
C LYS A 158 -6.09 4.69 -4.82
N THR A 159 -6.80 4.13 -5.80
CA THR A 159 -6.88 4.64 -7.17
C THR A 159 -8.27 4.34 -7.75
N GLY A 160 -8.58 4.90 -8.92
CA GLY A 160 -9.86 4.76 -9.58
C GLY A 160 -10.89 5.77 -9.08
N THR A 161 -12.16 5.51 -9.33
CA THR A 161 -13.27 6.40 -8.95
C THR A 161 -13.66 6.14 -7.51
N ILE A 162 -13.08 6.92 -6.58
CA ILE A 162 -13.29 6.75 -5.13
C ILE A 162 -14.73 7.09 -4.75
N LEU A 163 -15.42 6.14 -4.10
CA LEU A 163 -16.79 6.32 -3.62
C LEU A 163 -16.80 7.36 -2.50
N GLY A 164 -17.65 8.38 -2.65
CA GLY A 164 -17.68 9.52 -1.72
C GLY A 164 -16.43 10.41 -1.77
N GLY A 165 -15.54 10.21 -2.76
CA GLY A 165 -14.36 11.01 -2.99
C GLY A 165 -14.67 12.41 -3.52
N ALA A 166 -13.65 13.27 -3.56
CA ALA A 166 -13.77 14.60 -4.11
C ALA A 166 -14.14 14.56 -5.62
N ALA A 167 -15.08 15.41 -6.03
CA ALA A 167 -15.49 15.49 -7.43
C ALA A 167 -14.36 16.03 -8.32
N GLY A 168 -14.28 15.53 -9.56
CA GLY A 168 -13.33 16.01 -10.57
C GLY A 168 -11.89 15.55 -10.41
N VAL A 169 -11.62 14.61 -9.49
CA VAL A 169 -10.33 13.93 -9.41
C VAL A 169 -10.20 12.92 -10.56
N ASP A 170 -9.09 12.94 -11.28
CA ASP A 170 -8.78 11.96 -12.31
C ASP A 170 -8.69 10.55 -11.68
N PRO A 171 -9.51 9.58 -12.12
CA PRO A 171 -9.44 8.20 -11.60
C PRO A 171 -8.07 7.55 -11.72
N ASN A 172 -7.21 7.99 -12.65
CA ASN A 172 -5.83 7.53 -12.78
C ASN A 172 -4.87 8.27 -11.82
N THR A 173 -5.28 8.43 -10.56
CA THR A 173 -4.51 9.10 -9.50
C THR A 173 -4.37 8.17 -8.31
N LEU A 174 -3.13 7.97 -7.86
CA LEU A 174 -2.85 7.38 -6.56
C LEU A 174 -3.14 8.42 -5.47
N GLN A 175 -4.00 8.07 -4.52
CA GLN A 175 -4.36 8.91 -3.38
C GLN A 175 -4.10 8.13 -2.09
N LEU A 176 -3.15 8.58 -1.29
CA LEU A 176 -2.85 8.02 0.03
C LEU A 176 -3.70 8.74 1.07
N PHE A 177 -4.65 8.04 1.65
CA PHE A 177 -5.47 8.53 2.76
C PHE A 177 -4.84 8.13 4.09
N GLY A 178 -5.04 8.97 5.10
CA GLY A 178 -4.90 8.59 6.50
C GLY A 178 -6.10 7.78 6.96
N ASN A 179 -6.41 7.84 8.25
CA ASN A 179 -7.49 7.08 8.85
C ASN A 179 -8.84 7.48 8.27
N VAL A 180 -9.51 6.52 7.63
CA VAL A 180 -10.79 6.75 6.94
C VAL A 180 -11.96 6.97 7.89
N ASN A 181 -11.79 6.72 9.19
CA ASN A 181 -12.77 7.12 10.21
C ASN A 181 -12.71 8.62 10.53
N ALA A 182 -11.69 9.36 10.05
CA ALA A 182 -11.72 10.82 10.09
C ALA A 182 -12.88 11.34 9.24
N ASN A 183 -13.51 12.43 9.67
CA ASN A 183 -14.64 13.03 8.96
C ASN A 183 -14.36 14.51 8.63
N PRO A 184 -14.08 14.86 7.36
CA PRO A 184 -13.91 13.96 6.22
C PRO A 184 -12.58 13.17 6.28
N PRO A 185 -12.44 12.04 5.54
CA PRO A 185 -11.17 11.35 5.41
C PRO A 185 -10.08 12.27 4.83
N GLN A 186 -8.90 12.26 5.45
CA GLN A 186 -7.80 13.12 5.02
C GLN A 186 -6.97 12.43 3.93
N VAL A 187 -6.79 13.11 2.80
CA VAL A 187 -5.75 12.77 1.80
C VAL A 187 -4.41 13.30 2.32
N LEU A 188 -3.46 12.40 2.58
CA LEU A 188 -2.10 12.73 3.01
C LEU A 188 -1.22 13.14 1.82
N PHE A 189 -1.39 12.46 0.69
CA PHE A 189 -0.64 12.73 -0.54
C PHE A 189 -1.38 12.17 -1.76
N SER A 190 -1.17 12.78 -2.93
CA SER A 190 -1.73 12.30 -4.20
C SER A 190 -0.76 12.54 -5.35
N THR A 191 -0.72 11.63 -6.31
CA THR A 191 0.13 11.71 -7.51
C THR A 191 -0.51 10.96 -8.68
N PRO A 192 -0.28 11.37 -9.95
CA PRO A 192 -0.72 10.59 -11.10
C PRO A 192 -0.17 9.16 -11.08
N PHE A 193 -0.99 8.17 -11.43
CA PHE A 193 -0.52 6.79 -11.55
C PHE A 193 0.09 6.58 -12.94
N THR A 194 1.38 6.91 -13.07
CA THR A 194 2.06 6.91 -14.38
C THR A 194 2.30 5.48 -14.87
N PRO A 195 1.83 5.10 -16.07
CA PRO A 195 2.02 3.76 -16.61
C PRO A 195 3.49 3.40 -16.81
N GLY A 196 3.85 2.14 -16.55
CA GLY A 196 5.20 1.60 -16.81
C GLY A 196 6.31 2.18 -15.94
N VAL A 197 5.98 2.91 -14.87
CA VAL A 197 6.94 3.50 -13.94
C VAL A 197 6.52 3.18 -12.52
N PHE A 198 7.43 2.62 -11.71
CA PHE A 198 7.20 2.46 -10.28
C PHE A 198 6.98 3.80 -9.60
N GLN A 199 5.91 3.86 -8.81
CA GLN A 199 5.58 4.94 -7.90
C GLN A 199 6.06 4.49 -6.52
N ASN A 200 7.20 5.04 -6.06
CA ASN A 200 7.84 4.61 -4.81
C ASN A 200 7.34 5.47 -3.65
N PHE A 201 6.91 4.83 -2.58
CA PHE A 201 6.45 5.48 -1.36
C PHE A 201 7.30 5.05 -0.18
N ALA A 202 7.51 5.99 0.73
CA ALA A 202 7.74 5.66 2.12
C ALA A 202 6.80 6.48 3.00
N VAL A 203 6.22 5.86 4.02
CA VAL A 203 5.29 6.51 4.94
C VAL A 203 5.79 6.27 6.36
N THR A 204 6.31 7.33 6.99
CA THR A 204 6.64 7.27 8.41
C THR A 204 5.35 7.37 9.21
N LEU A 205 5.06 6.35 10.02
CA LEU A 205 3.93 6.23 10.93
C LEU A 205 4.47 6.39 12.36
N ASP A 206 4.09 7.48 13.02
CA ASP A 206 4.41 7.72 14.43
C ASP A 206 3.19 7.31 15.26
N PHE A 207 3.22 6.09 15.79
CA PHE A 207 2.17 5.50 16.64
C PHE A 207 2.10 6.16 18.01
N ASP A 208 3.20 6.79 18.47
CA ASP A 208 3.24 7.49 19.75
C ASP A 208 2.58 8.88 19.66
N LYS A 209 2.73 9.57 18.51
CA LYS A 209 2.20 10.92 18.28
C LYS A 209 0.98 10.99 17.38
N LEU A 210 0.58 9.86 16.80
CA LEU A 210 -0.55 9.78 15.87
C LEU A 210 -0.35 10.72 14.68
N THR A 211 0.78 10.53 13.98
CA THR A 211 1.09 11.30 12.78
C THR A 211 1.60 10.42 11.65
N SER A 212 1.49 10.92 10.43
CA SER A 212 2.08 10.29 9.24
C SER A 212 2.83 11.31 8.39
N GLN A 213 3.99 10.92 7.86
CA GLN A 213 4.78 11.72 6.92
C GLN A 213 5.02 10.92 5.63
N VAL A 214 4.80 11.55 4.48
CA VAL A 214 4.91 10.91 3.17
C VAL A 214 6.20 11.33 2.47
N PHE A 215 6.91 10.32 1.95
CA PHE A 215 8.02 10.44 1.03
C PHE A 215 7.65 9.76 -0.27
N PHE A 216 8.12 10.33 -1.38
CA PHE A 216 7.75 9.85 -2.71
C PHE A 216 8.87 10.07 -3.73
N SER A 217 8.93 9.17 -4.71
CA SER A 217 9.67 9.34 -5.96
C SER A 217 9.10 8.42 -7.06
N THR A 218 9.65 8.53 -8.27
CA THR A 218 9.29 7.65 -9.39
C THR A 218 10.53 6.96 -9.96
N GLY A 219 10.35 5.74 -10.47
CA GLY A 219 11.40 4.94 -11.09
C GLY A 219 12.53 4.64 -10.10
N THR A 220 13.76 4.97 -10.46
CA THR A 220 14.96 4.74 -9.62
C THR A 220 15.43 5.98 -8.86
N SER A 221 14.65 7.06 -8.87
CA SER A 221 15.03 8.29 -8.17
C SER A 221 14.95 8.11 -6.64
N PRO A 222 15.87 8.67 -5.85
CA PRO A 222 15.75 8.68 -4.40
C PRO A 222 14.45 9.33 -3.93
N LEU A 223 13.87 8.81 -2.85
CA LEU A 223 12.70 9.34 -2.17
C LEU A 223 12.96 10.76 -1.67
N LYS A 224 11.93 11.60 -1.72
CA LYS A 224 11.93 12.94 -1.12
C LYS A 224 10.70 13.13 -0.27
N ALA A 225 10.86 13.81 0.87
CA ALA A 225 9.72 14.22 1.70
C ALA A 225 8.78 15.10 0.88
N GLN A 226 7.51 14.69 0.80
CA GLN A 226 6.44 15.44 0.16
C GLN A 226 5.62 16.23 1.17
N THR A 227 5.58 15.75 2.41
CA THR A 227 4.86 16.37 3.50
C THR A 227 5.77 16.57 4.71
N GLN A 228 5.32 17.44 5.62
CA GLN A 228 5.72 17.33 7.03
C GLN A 228 4.93 16.17 7.69
N ALA A 229 5.19 15.91 8.97
CA ALA A 229 4.29 15.05 9.74
C ALA A 229 2.90 15.69 9.83
N LEU A 230 1.88 14.97 9.37
CA LEU A 230 0.48 15.35 9.41
C LEU A 230 -0.23 14.54 10.49
N SER A 231 -1.22 15.14 11.16
CA SER A 231 -2.08 14.39 12.09
C SER A 231 -2.71 13.21 11.36
N ASN A 232 -2.61 12.01 11.92
CA ASN A 232 -3.25 10.81 11.40
C ASN A 232 -3.40 9.79 12.54
N ASP A 233 -4.64 9.47 12.92
CA ASP A 233 -4.86 8.50 13.98
C ASP A 233 -4.51 7.08 13.51
N VAL A 234 -3.36 6.58 13.95
CA VAL A 234 -2.85 5.23 13.68
C VAL A 234 -2.81 4.36 14.94
N SER A 235 -3.62 4.69 15.95
CA SER A 235 -3.56 4.04 17.28
C SER A 235 -4.15 2.62 17.36
N GLY A 236 -4.88 2.20 16.33
CA GLY A 236 -5.64 0.95 16.29
C GLY A 236 -4.81 -0.33 16.12
N GLN A 237 -3.47 -0.23 16.08
CA GLN A 237 -2.56 -1.32 15.69
C GLN A 237 -3.00 -1.96 14.36
N GLY A 238 -2.76 -3.24 14.13
CA GLY A 238 -3.40 -4.00 13.06
C GLY A 238 -2.48 -4.44 11.94
N GLN A 239 -3.07 -4.69 10.78
CA GLN A 239 -2.45 -5.48 9.72
C GLN A 239 -2.16 -4.65 8.47
N PHE A 240 -1.00 -4.88 7.87
CA PHE A 240 -0.61 -4.33 6.59
C PHE A 240 -1.01 -5.28 5.46
N HIS A 241 -1.73 -4.74 4.48
CA HIS A 241 -2.22 -5.45 3.31
C HIS A 241 -1.60 -4.85 2.06
N PHE A 242 -1.05 -5.71 1.20
CA PHE A 242 -0.48 -5.34 -0.10
C PHE A 242 -1.15 -6.16 -1.18
N GLY A 243 -1.97 -5.55 -2.03
CA GLY A 243 -2.68 -6.29 -3.06
C GLY A 243 -3.71 -5.47 -3.78
N VAL A 244 -4.78 -6.10 -4.23
CA VAL A 244 -5.84 -5.41 -4.95
C VAL A 244 -7.15 -5.74 -4.28
N LEU A 245 -7.83 -4.73 -3.72
CA LEU A 245 -9.24 -4.79 -3.36
C LEU A 245 -9.99 -3.86 -4.31
N LYS A 246 -10.80 -4.44 -5.20
CA LYS A 246 -11.72 -3.73 -6.10
C LYS A 246 -13.12 -3.70 -5.50
N LYS A 247 -13.65 -2.49 -5.30
CA LYS A 247 -15.07 -2.31 -4.91
C LYS A 247 -15.99 -2.46 -6.11
N GLY A 248 -17.19 -2.99 -5.92
CA GLY A 248 -18.22 -3.01 -6.96
C GLY A 248 -18.83 -1.62 -7.20
N LEU A 249 -19.63 -1.51 -8.26
CA LEU A 249 -20.46 -0.34 -8.54
C LEU A 249 -21.86 -0.52 -7.93
N ASP A 250 -22.60 0.58 -7.74
CA ASP A 250 -24.06 0.55 -7.47
C ASP A 250 -24.56 -0.32 -6.31
N GLY A 251 -23.71 -0.66 -5.33
CA GLY A 251 -24.09 -1.55 -4.21
C GLY A 251 -24.89 -0.90 -3.08
N GLY A 252 -25.43 0.30 -3.27
CA GLY A 252 -26.27 0.99 -2.27
C GLY A 252 -25.62 1.11 -0.89
N ASP A 253 -26.36 0.70 0.14
CA ASP A 253 -25.90 0.74 1.55
C ASP A 253 -24.96 -0.43 1.92
N ASP A 254 -24.90 -1.49 1.10
CA ASP A 254 -24.08 -2.68 1.34
C ASP A 254 -23.22 -3.04 0.12
N ILE A 255 -22.27 -2.14 -0.18
CA ILE A 255 -21.33 -2.31 -1.29
C ILE A 255 -20.47 -3.60 -1.19
N VAL A 256 -20.36 -4.17 0.01
CA VAL A 256 -19.59 -5.39 0.28
C VAL A 256 -20.26 -6.61 -0.34
N HIS A 257 -21.60 -6.64 -0.34
CA HIS A 257 -22.38 -7.76 -0.87
C HIS A 257 -23.06 -7.44 -2.21
N ASP A 258 -23.58 -6.23 -2.36
CA ASP A 258 -24.45 -5.84 -3.48
C ASP A 258 -23.69 -5.12 -4.61
N GLY A 259 -22.38 -4.88 -4.45
CA GLY A 259 -21.55 -4.27 -5.47
C GLY A 259 -21.53 -5.04 -6.79
N ILE A 260 -21.80 -4.35 -7.89
CA ILE A 260 -21.81 -4.93 -9.24
C ILE A 260 -20.39 -4.97 -9.80
N GLN A 261 -20.01 -6.13 -10.35
CA GLN A 261 -18.74 -6.35 -11.05
C GLN A 261 -19.05 -6.73 -12.50
N GLU A 262 -18.26 -6.23 -13.44
CA GLU A 262 -18.23 -6.73 -14.80
C GLU A 262 -17.68 -8.16 -14.84
N PRO A 263 -18.11 -9.00 -15.80
CA PRO A 263 -17.61 -10.36 -15.93
C PRO A 263 -16.28 -10.42 -16.67
N GLY A 264 -15.52 -11.48 -16.45
CA GLY A 264 -14.29 -11.78 -17.20
C GLY A 264 -13.11 -10.90 -16.82
N ILE A 265 -13.04 -10.43 -15.57
CA ILE A 265 -11.95 -9.54 -15.15
C ILE A 265 -10.63 -10.29 -15.07
N ASN A 266 -9.56 -9.59 -15.42
CA ASN A 266 -8.18 -10.00 -15.25
C ASN A 266 -7.35 -8.74 -15.02
N GLU A 267 -7.19 -8.39 -13.76
CA GLU A 267 -6.62 -7.11 -13.33
C GLU A 267 -5.49 -7.35 -12.34
N GLY A 268 -4.48 -6.49 -12.32
CA GLY A 268 -3.33 -6.69 -11.46
C GLY A 268 -2.55 -5.41 -11.19
N ILE A 269 -1.81 -5.44 -10.08
CA ILE A 269 -0.83 -4.40 -9.71
C ILE A 269 0.49 -5.07 -9.36
N ILE A 270 1.57 -4.47 -9.85
CA ILE A 270 2.93 -4.90 -9.58
C ILE A 270 3.44 -4.14 -8.36
N PHE A 271 3.87 -4.88 -7.35
CA PHE A 271 4.48 -4.41 -6.12
C PHE A 271 5.99 -4.66 -6.15
N GLY A 272 6.74 -3.73 -5.57
CA GLY A 272 8.19 -3.87 -5.37
C GLY A 272 8.63 -3.15 -4.10
N GLY A 273 9.80 -3.51 -3.56
CA GLY A 273 10.41 -2.79 -2.46
C GLY A 273 9.54 -2.72 -1.20
N VAL A 274 8.77 -3.77 -0.89
CA VAL A 274 7.88 -3.80 0.27
C VAL A 274 8.67 -4.18 1.52
N PHE A 275 8.85 -3.27 2.46
CA PHE A 275 9.48 -3.53 3.75
C PHE A 275 9.12 -2.43 4.74
N GLU A 276 9.37 -2.67 6.03
CA GLU A 276 9.21 -1.66 7.07
C GLU A 276 10.49 -1.51 7.88
N GLU A 277 10.81 -0.27 8.20
CA GLU A 277 11.95 0.10 9.02
C GLU A 277 11.50 0.48 10.42
N ASP A 278 12.32 0.16 11.42
CA ASP A 278 12.26 0.80 12.72
C ASP A 278 12.90 2.19 12.65
N SER A 279 12.04 3.20 12.63
CA SER A 279 12.41 4.62 12.54
C SER A 279 12.38 5.32 13.89
N SER A 280 12.39 4.59 15.03
CA SER A 280 12.39 5.16 16.38
C SER A 280 13.57 6.10 16.67
N THR A 281 14.67 5.94 15.94
CA THR A 281 15.86 6.82 16.01
C THR A 281 15.83 7.99 15.04
N GLY A 282 14.74 8.17 14.29
CA GLY A 282 14.59 9.18 13.24
C GLY A 282 15.25 8.82 11.91
N CYS A 283 15.67 7.56 11.73
CA CYS A 283 16.24 7.10 10.47
C CYS A 283 15.12 6.81 9.45
N VAL A 284 15.37 7.17 8.18
CA VAL A 284 14.51 6.85 7.03
C VAL A 284 15.42 6.63 5.83
N SER A 285 15.30 5.49 5.17
CA SER A 285 16.08 5.19 3.97
C SER A 285 15.47 5.88 2.76
N LEU A 286 16.25 6.69 2.03
CA LEU A 286 15.76 7.44 0.86
C LEU A 286 16.23 6.81 -0.46
N SER A 287 17.18 5.89 -0.38
CA SER A 287 17.68 5.05 -1.47
C SER A 287 18.17 3.74 -0.86
N PRO A 288 18.44 2.70 -1.67
CA PRO A 288 19.14 1.50 -1.21
C PRO A 288 20.47 1.83 -0.53
#